data_AF-A0A544VQ38-F1
#
_entry.id   AF-A0A544VQ38-F1
#
_cell.length_a   1.000
_cell.length_b   1.000
_cell.length_c   1.000
_cell.angle_alpha   90.00
_cell.angle_beta   90.00
_cell.angle_gamma   90.00
#
_symmetry.space_group_name_H-M   'P 1'
#
loop_
_entity.id
_entity.type
_entity.pdbx_description
1 polymer ?
#
loop_
_entity_poly.entity_id
_entity_poly.type
_entity_poly.pdbx_seq_one_letter_code
_entity_poly.pdbx_strand_id
1 'polypeptide(L)'
;EHSVARVDSERRRIEFADGTTVDFDLLVFVPPHEPAVTLDGSGWITVDASTMQTAHPGIFAIGDTTTVTSPSGRPLPKAAIFAKNGAAAATENVLRYLGRTDHAKSLSGNGYCYIDTGSHSSAQGKG
;
A
#
# COMPACT_ATOMS: atom_id res chain seq x y z
N GLU A 1 -19.06 10.97 -4.33
CA GLU A 1 -18.39 10.00 -3.43
C GLU A 1 -18.95 10.26 -2.03
N HIS A 2 -19.59 9.28 -1.41
CA HIS A 2 -20.14 9.45 -0.06
C HIS A 2 -19.13 8.91 0.95
N SER A 3 -18.48 9.79 1.71
CA SER A 3 -17.57 9.38 2.78
C SER A 3 -18.38 8.92 3.98
N VAL A 4 -18.10 7.71 4.48
CA VAL A 4 -18.76 7.17 5.68
C VAL A 4 -18.24 7.91 6.91
N ALA A 5 -19.14 8.52 7.67
CA ALA A 5 -18.81 9.18 8.92
C ALA A 5 -18.98 8.25 10.13
N ARG A 6 -20.05 7.44 10.14
CA ARG A 6 -20.35 6.51 11.23
C ARG A 6 -21.11 5.29 10.73
N VAL A 7 -20.86 4.15 11.37
CA VAL A 7 -21.68 2.94 11.24
C VAL A 7 -22.31 2.64 12.61
N ASP A 8 -23.64 2.67 12.69
CA ASP A 8 -24.41 2.18 13.83
C ASP A 8 -24.79 0.71 13.58
N SER A 9 -24.04 -0.21 14.17
CA SER A 9 -24.26 -1.65 14.00
C SER A 9 -25.53 -2.16 14.70
N GLU A 10 -25.99 -1.48 15.75
CA GLU A 10 -27.20 -1.89 16.49
C GLU A 10 -28.45 -1.55 15.68
N ARG A 11 -28.51 -0.35 15.11
CA ARG A 11 -29.61 0.09 14.23
C ARG A 11 -29.44 -0.37 12.78
N ARG A 12 -28.29 -0.94 12.43
CA ARG A 12 -27.89 -1.33 11.07
C ARG A 12 -28.00 -0.18 10.07
N ARG A 13 -27.34 0.94 10.40
CA ARG A 13 -27.38 2.18 9.63
C ARG A 13 -26.00 2.75 9.38
N ILE A 14 -25.78 3.27 8.18
CA ILE A 14 -24.63 4.08 7.80
C ILE A 14 -25.06 5.55 7.84
N GLU A 15 -24.22 6.39 8.43
CA GLU A 15 -24.31 7.85 8.34
C GLU A 15 -23.12 8.34 7.51
N PHE A 16 -23.41 9.10 6.46
CA PHE A 16 -22.40 9.70 5.60
C PHE A 16 -22.07 11.12 6.04
N ALA A 17 -20.92 11.63 5.62
CA ALA A 17 -20.41 12.95 6.00
C ALA A 17 -21.32 14.12 5.53
N ASP A 18 -22.16 13.89 4.52
CA ASP A 18 -23.17 14.85 4.03
C ASP A 18 -24.49 14.80 4.83
N GLY A 19 -24.57 13.96 5.88
CA GLY A 19 -25.75 13.76 6.71
C GLY A 19 -26.78 12.79 6.13
N THR A 20 -26.54 12.23 4.94
CA THR A 20 -27.40 11.18 4.40
C THR A 20 -27.25 9.89 5.21
N THR A 21 -28.34 9.11 5.28
CA THR A 21 -28.35 7.85 6.02
C THR A 21 -28.93 6.73 5.16
N VAL A 22 -28.39 5.52 5.34
CA VAL A 22 -28.81 4.31 4.62
C VAL A 22 -28.85 3.14 5.60
N ASP A 23 -29.96 2.42 5.63
CA ASP A 23 -30.11 1.18 6.39
C ASP A 23 -29.53 -0.02 5.61
N PHE A 24 -29.04 -1.05 6.31
CA PHE A 24 -28.46 -2.24 5.68
C PHE A 24 -28.87 -3.55 6.37
N ASP A 25 -28.91 -4.64 5.61
CA ASP A 25 -29.01 -6.00 6.15
C ASP A 25 -27.62 -6.67 6.28
N LEU A 26 -26.71 -6.36 5.36
CA LEU A 26 -25.32 -6.80 5.33
C LEU A 26 -24.41 -5.64 4.91
N LEU A 27 -23.34 -5.41 5.68
CA LEU A 27 -22.33 -4.39 5.37
C LEU A 27 -20.98 -5.07 5.11
N VAL A 28 -20.45 -4.87 3.89
CA VAL A 28 -19.04 -5.16 3.56
C VAL A 28 -18.33 -3.83 3.46
N PHE A 29 -17.36 -3.60 4.35
CA PHE A 29 -16.71 -2.31 4.52
C PHE A 29 -15.19 -2.44 4.54
N VAL A 30 -14.51 -1.52 3.87
CA VAL A 30 -13.06 -1.36 3.94
C VAL A 30 -12.77 -0.13 4.80
N PRO A 31 -12.21 -0.29 6.01
CA PRO A 31 -11.92 0.85 6.88
C PRO A 31 -10.84 1.76 6.30
N PRO A 32 -10.80 3.04 6.71
CA PRO A 32 -9.64 3.89 6.45
C PRO A 32 -8.37 3.21 6.94
N HIS A 33 -7.32 3.21 6.09
CA HIS A 33 -6.02 2.66 6.45
C HIS A 33 -5.09 3.77 6.92
N GLU A 34 -4.43 3.55 8.06
CA GLU A 34 -3.47 4.48 8.67
C GLU A 34 -2.10 3.82 8.83
N PRO A 35 -1.01 4.60 8.84
CA PRO A 35 0.33 4.09 9.11
C PRO A 35 0.42 3.42 10.48
N ALA A 36 0.75 2.12 10.49
CA ALA A 36 0.98 1.37 11.73
C ALA A 36 2.33 1.71 12.39
N VAL A 37 3.30 2.17 11.59
CA VAL A 37 4.64 2.58 12.02
C VAL A 37 5.09 3.76 11.18
N THR A 38 5.79 4.70 11.82
CA THR A 38 6.31 5.90 11.18
C THR A 38 7.76 6.14 11.59
N LEU A 39 8.50 6.88 10.76
CA LEU A 39 9.87 7.31 11.06
C LEU A 39 9.91 8.84 11.29
N ASP A 40 9.38 9.61 10.34
CA ASP A 40 9.47 11.09 10.34
C ASP A 40 8.10 11.78 10.37
N GLY A 41 7.25 11.41 11.32
CA GLY A 41 5.93 12.05 11.51
C GLY A 41 4.80 11.04 11.64
N SER A 42 3.61 11.38 11.14
CA SER A 42 2.41 10.53 11.21
C SER A 42 2.08 9.81 9.89
N GLY A 43 2.93 9.97 8.87
CA GLY A 43 2.69 9.43 7.53
C GLY A 43 3.35 8.08 7.25
N TRP A 44 2.97 7.49 6.12
CA TRP A 44 3.68 6.33 5.56
C TRP A 44 5.16 6.67 5.30
N ILE A 45 6.02 5.66 5.38
CA ILE A 45 7.46 5.83 5.18
C ILE A 45 7.75 6.05 3.70
N THR A 46 8.18 7.25 3.32
CA THR A 46 8.63 7.53 1.95
C THR A 46 9.97 6.86 1.70
N VAL A 47 10.09 6.17 0.57
CA VAL A 47 11.34 5.53 0.12
C VAL A 47 11.66 5.92 -1.31
N ASP A 48 12.95 5.93 -1.64
CA ASP A 48 13.44 6.09 -3.00
C ASP A 48 13.17 4.80 -3.80
N ALA A 49 12.51 4.89 -4.96
CA ALA A 49 12.11 3.72 -5.75
C ALA A 49 13.29 2.95 -6.39
N SER A 50 14.47 3.59 -6.52
CA SER A 50 15.68 2.97 -7.06
C SER A 50 16.49 2.20 -6.03
N THR A 51 16.34 2.55 -4.74
CA THR A 51 17.11 1.95 -3.64
C THR A 51 16.25 1.23 -2.59
N MET A 52 14.96 1.56 -2.50
CA MET A 52 14.06 1.27 -1.39
C MET A 52 14.54 1.83 -0.03
N GLN A 53 15.46 2.79 -0.06
CA GLN A 53 16.01 3.41 1.14
C GLN A 53 15.14 4.61 1.57
N THR A 54 15.04 4.81 2.88
CA THR A 54 14.43 6.01 3.46
C THR A 54 15.41 7.19 3.37
N ALA A 55 14.97 8.38 3.81
CA ALA A 55 15.87 9.52 3.99
C ALA A 55 16.98 9.27 5.02
N HIS A 56 16.82 8.27 5.90
CA HIS A 56 17.81 7.90 6.89
C HIS A 56 18.81 6.88 6.32
N PRO A 57 20.12 7.19 6.32
CA PRO A 57 21.15 6.27 5.87
C PRO A 57 21.08 4.90 6.56
N GLY A 58 21.07 3.82 5.77
CA GLY A 58 21.06 2.45 6.29
C GLY A 58 19.69 1.95 6.77
N ILE A 59 18.64 2.78 6.69
CA ILE A 59 17.26 2.36 6.98
C ILE A 59 16.50 2.17 5.67
N PHE A 60 15.98 0.96 5.48
CA PHE A 60 15.21 0.54 4.32
C PHE A 60 13.82 0.10 4.78
N ALA A 61 12.80 0.32 3.96
CA ALA A 61 11.43 -0.08 4.27
C ALA A 61 10.76 -0.69 3.04
N ILE A 62 9.81 -1.60 3.26
CA ILE A 62 9.11 -2.35 2.20
C ILE A 62 7.64 -2.56 2.54
N GLY A 63 6.82 -2.82 1.52
CA GLY A 63 5.42 -3.21 1.69
C GLY A 63 4.53 -2.07 2.20
N ASP A 64 3.46 -2.42 2.91
CA ASP A 64 2.34 -1.52 3.21
C ASP A 64 2.72 -0.34 4.12
N THR A 65 3.81 -0.44 4.87
CA THR A 65 4.35 0.69 5.67
C THR A 65 4.92 1.81 4.78
N THR A 66 5.21 1.54 3.50
CA THR A 66 5.87 2.49 2.61
C THR A 66 4.94 3.24 1.68
N THR A 67 5.40 4.42 1.25
CA THR A 67 4.92 5.07 0.03
C THR A 67 6.06 5.11 -0.99
N VAL A 68 5.81 4.48 -2.14
CA VAL A 68 6.67 4.57 -3.32
C VAL A 68 5.91 5.39 -4.37
N THR A 69 6.48 6.50 -4.81
CA THR A 69 5.89 7.33 -5.87
C THR A 69 6.30 6.78 -7.24
N SER A 70 5.32 6.46 -8.07
CA SER A 70 5.53 6.02 -9.45
C SER A 70 5.94 7.20 -10.36
N PRO A 71 6.47 6.95 -11.58
CA PRO A 71 6.83 8.01 -12.52
C PRO A 71 5.68 8.94 -12.92
N SER A 72 4.42 8.52 -12.75
CA SER A 72 3.23 9.37 -12.99
C SER A 72 2.89 10.28 -11.81
N GLY A 73 3.71 10.31 -10.76
CA GLY A 73 3.50 11.10 -9.54
C GLY A 73 2.47 10.52 -8.58
N ARG A 74 1.92 9.33 -8.87
CA ARG A 74 0.94 8.64 -8.02
C ARG A 74 1.63 7.58 -7.15
N PRO A 75 1.18 7.35 -5.90
CA PRO A 75 1.69 6.26 -5.10
C PRO A 75 1.38 4.91 -5.76
N LEU A 76 2.31 3.97 -5.66
CA LEU A 76 2.04 2.59 -6.06
C LEU A 76 0.96 1.98 -5.14
N PRO A 77 0.10 1.11 -5.69
CA PRO A 77 -0.84 0.34 -4.87
C PRO A 77 -0.11 -0.44 -3.77
N LYS A 78 -0.70 -0.48 -2.56
CA LYS A 78 -0.25 -1.38 -1.49
C LYS A 78 -0.72 -2.79 -1.81
N ALA A 79 0.08 -3.52 -2.57
CA ALA A 79 -0.21 -4.89 -2.99
C ALA A 79 0.99 -5.81 -2.74
N ALA A 80 0.72 -7.09 -2.46
CA ALA A 80 1.74 -8.07 -2.12
C ALA A 80 2.84 -8.21 -3.20
N ILE A 81 2.49 -8.02 -4.47
CA ILE A 81 3.50 -8.02 -5.54
C ILE A 81 4.51 -6.89 -5.38
N PHE A 82 4.06 -5.67 -5.05
CA PHE A 82 4.91 -4.49 -4.79
C PHE A 82 5.77 -4.66 -3.54
N ALA A 83 5.25 -5.32 -2.52
CA ALA A 83 6.03 -5.72 -1.36
C ALA A 83 7.15 -6.72 -1.75
N LYS A 84 6.83 -7.72 -2.59
CA LYS A 84 7.77 -8.77 -3.01
C LYS A 84 8.92 -8.24 -3.87
N ASN A 85 8.61 -7.50 -4.93
CA ASN A 85 9.66 -6.90 -5.78
C ASN A 85 10.38 -5.74 -5.05
N GLY A 86 9.72 -5.02 -4.15
CA GLY A 86 10.36 -4.07 -3.24
C GLY A 86 11.36 -4.73 -2.29
N ALA A 87 11.02 -5.89 -1.72
CA ALA A 87 11.93 -6.68 -0.89
C ALA A 87 13.17 -7.15 -1.67
N ALA A 88 12.98 -7.59 -2.92
CA ALA A 88 14.10 -7.98 -3.78
C ALA A 88 15.04 -6.79 -4.09
N ALA A 89 14.49 -5.59 -4.32
CA ALA A 89 15.28 -4.38 -4.52
C ALA A 89 16.01 -3.97 -3.23
N ALA A 90 15.28 -3.86 -2.11
CA ALA A 90 15.84 -3.49 -0.81
C ALA A 90 16.98 -4.43 -0.39
N THR A 91 16.86 -5.73 -0.60
CA THR A 91 17.90 -6.71 -0.23
C THR A 91 19.23 -6.42 -0.95
N GLU A 92 19.21 -6.23 -2.26
CA GLU A 92 20.43 -5.91 -3.03
C GLU A 92 21.07 -4.60 -2.56
N ASN A 93 20.24 -3.58 -2.31
CA ASN A 93 20.74 -2.27 -1.91
C ASN A 93 21.23 -2.25 -0.45
N VAL A 94 20.65 -3.06 0.44
CA VAL A 94 21.19 -3.30 1.79
C VAL A 94 22.56 -3.96 1.70
N LEU A 95 22.71 -5.00 0.88
CA LEU A 95 24.01 -5.67 0.69
C LEU A 95 25.05 -4.70 0.13
N ARG A 96 24.66 -3.85 -0.83
CA ARG A 96 25.53 -2.80 -1.36
C ARG A 96 25.92 -1.77 -0.30
N TYR A 97 24.96 -1.29 0.49
CA TYR A 97 25.21 -0.36 1.60
C TYR A 97 26.21 -0.94 2.61
N LEU A 98 26.13 -2.24 2.87
CA LEU A 98 27.05 -2.97 3.76
C LEU A 98 28.39 -3.35 3.10
N GLY A 99 28.66 -2.91 1.87
CA GLY A 99 29.88 -3.23 1.12
C GLY A 99 30.02 -4.72 0.78
N ARG A 100 28.93 -5.48 0.76
CA ARG A 100 28.91 -6.92 0.46
C ARG A 100 28.74 -7.23 -1.03
N THR A 101 28.33 -6.24 -1.81
CA THR A 101 28.21 -6.30 -3.27
C THR A 101 28.38 -4.90 -3.86
N ASP A 102 28.70 -4.82 -5.14
CA ASP A 102 28.67 -3.61 -5.97
C ASP A 102 27.37 -3.47 -6.79
N HIS A 103 26.55 -4.52 -6.83
CA HIS A 103 25.26 -4.53 -7.51
C HIS A 103 24.24 -3.64 -6.81
N ALA A 104 23.33 -3.02 -7.57
CA ALA A 104 22.14 -2.35 -7.07
C ALA A 104 20.93 -2.78 -7.87
N LYS A 105 19.74 -2.64 -7.28
CA LYS A 105 18.49 -3.04 -7.91
C LYS A 105 17.37 -2.07 -7.59
N SER A 106 16.77 -1.52 -8.64
CA SER A 106 15.55 -0.71 -8.52
C SER A 106 14.31 -1.58 -8.34
N LEU A 107 13.26 -1.01 -7.77
CA LEU A 107 11.93 -1.59 -7.82
C LEU A 107 11.52 -1.83 -9.28
N SER A 108 11.01 -3.02 -9.59
CA SER A 108 10.67 -3.36 -10.98
C SER A 108 9.46 -2.60 -11.53
N GLY A 109 8.60 -2.04 -10.67
CA GLY A 109 7.36 -1.35 -11.06
C GLY A 109 6.25 -2.26 -11.57
N ASN A 110 6.56 -3.51 -11.94
CA ASN A 110 5.58 -4.48 -12.44
C ASN A 110 4.61 -4.90 -11.33
N GLY A 111 3.35 -4.51 -11.47
CA GLY A 111 2.25 -4.85 -10.59
C GLY A 111 1.25 -5.79 -11.24
N TYR A 112 0.55 -6.54 -10.40
CA TYR A 112 -0.65 -7.25 -10.78
C TYR A 112 -1.55 -7.44 -9.55
N CYS A 113 -2.84 -7.54 -9.81
CA CYS A 113 -3.84 -7.92 -8.82
C CYS A 113 -4.82 -8.90 -9.46
N TYR A 114 -5.31 -9.84 -8.67
CA TYR A 114 -6.40 -10.72 -9.07
C TYR A 114 -7.69 -10.18 -8.47
N ILE A 115 -8.70 -10.02 -9.32
CA ILE A 115 -10.05 -9.63 -8.93
C ILE A 115 -10.93 -10.87 -9.02
N ASP A 116 -11.53 -11.26 -7.90
CA ASP A 116 -12.54 -12.32 -7.88
C ASP A 116 -13.78 -11.84 -8.65
N THR A 117 -14.21 -12.64 -9.62
CA THR A 117 -15.38 -12.36 -10.47
C THR A 117 -16.58 -13.24 -10.13
N GLY A 118 -16.50 -14.00 -9.04
CA GLY A 118 -17.49 -15.00 -8.62
C GLY A 118 -17.33 -16.33 -9.35
N SER A 119 -18.19 -17.30 -9.02
CA SER A 119 -18.24 -18.62 -9.69
C SER A 119 -16.89 -19.34 -9.78
N HIS A 120 -16.06 -19.23 -8.73
CA HIS A 120 -14.70 -19.78 -8.69
C HIS A 120 -13.78 -19.27 -9.81
N SER A 121 -14.00 -18.04 -10.28
CA SER A 121 -13.22 -17.41 -11.34
C SER A 121 -12.58 -16.11 -10.87
N SER A 122 -11.46 -15.74 -11.50
CA SER A 122 -10.78 -14.47 -11.23
C SER A 122 -10.17 -13.90 -12.50
N ALA A 123 -10.15 -12.56 -12.60
CA ALA A 123 -9.46 -11.84 -13.66
C ALA A 123 -8.15 -11.23 -13.13
N GLN A 124 -7.09 -11.23 -13.93
CA GLN A 124 -5.84 -10.56 -13.59
C GLN A 124 -5.78 -9.17 -14.23
N GLY A 125 -5.67 -8.13 -13.41
CA GLY A 125 -5.17 -6.84 -13.83
C GLY A 125 -3.65 -6.79 -13.70
N LYS A 126 -2.94 -6.28 -14.71
CA LYS A 126 -1.48 -6.15 -14.71
C LYS A 126 -1.08 -4.80 -15.29
N GLY A 127 -0.04 -4.19 -14.74
CA GLY A 127 0.52 -2.91 -15.19
C GLY A 127 1.91 -2.65 -14.65
#